data_AF-A0A922T935-F1
#
_entry.id   AF-A0A922T935-F1
#
_cell.length_a   1.000
_cell.length_b   1.000
_cell.length_c   1.000
_cell.angle_alpha   90.00
_cell.angle_beta   90.00
_cell.angle_gamma   90.00
#
_symmetry.space_group_name_H-M   'P 1'
#
loop_
_entity.id
_entity.type
_entity.pdbx_description
1 polymer ?
#
loop_
_entity_poly.entity_id
_entity_poly.type
_entity_poly.pdbx_seq_one_letter_code
_entity_poly.pdbx_strand_id
1 'polypeptide(L)'
;MHVSALHFYPLKSGRGIALREAEIGAEGIPGDRRMMLVEPDGTFITQRDTPALARLDVQPQQKGATIAFDGGEALDVVQPPADRRVDVVVWKSSVSAALADDVTNARLSAWIGRAVRLVFFDDVAARTASAEWAGDGTPVTFADGYQVLITTTASLAALNADMEAHGEGAIGMERFRPNIVLETDEPWAEDGWVSLEIGGITFDLVKPCARCIMTTQDQRSGSRDVASPMPAMGRIRMSADRRVPGPLFGWNAVPRGSGRIEIGSAVKVLAERDVAWAIKRR
;
A
#
# COMPACT_ATOMS: atom_id res chain seq x y z
N MET A 1 9.26 -4.46 20.75
CA MET A 1 8.94 -3.99 19.39
C MET A 1 8.41 -2.57 19.46
N HIS A 2 8.73 -1.75 18.47
CA HIS A 2 8.22 -0.39 18.36
C HIS A 2 8.03 0.00 16.88
N VAL A 3 7.24 1.04 16.61
CA VAL A 3 7.07 1.58 15.26
C VAL A 3 8.36 2.27 14.81
N SER A 4 9.00 1.80 13.75
CA SER A 4 10.24 2.40 13.23
C SER A 4 10.02 3.33 12.04
N ALA A 5 8.95 3.12 11.27
CA ALA A 5 8.58 4.03 10.19
C ALA A 5 7.07 4.01 9.92
N LEU A 6 6.57 5.16 9.47
CA LEU A 6 5.19 5.36 9.04
C LEU A 6 5.17 5.95 7.64
N HIS A 7 4.27 5.45 6.79
CA HIS A 7 4.09 5.95 5.44
C HIS A 7 2.63 5.95 5.03
N PHE A 8 2.29 6.86 4.12
CA PHE A 8 1.03 6.80 3.39
C PHE A 8 1.24 7.15 1.92
N TYR A 9 0.30 6.76 1.07
CA TYR A 9 0.42 6.80 -0.38
C TYR A 9 -0.82 7.45 -0.96
N PRO A 10 -0.86 8.79 -1.10
CA PRO A 10 -2.06 9.52 -1.52
C PRO A 10 -2.66 9.01 -2.83
N LEU A 11 -1.78 8.71 -3.79
CA LEU A 11 -2.11 8.15 -5.09
C LEU A 11 -1.83 6.64 -5.10
N LYS A 12 -2.83 5.83 -5.46
CA LYS A 12 -2.64 4.40 -5.74
C LYS A 12 -1.53 4.24 -6.78
N SER A 13 -0.56 3.38 -6.50
CA SER A 13 0.64 3.16 -7.35
C SER A 13 1.63 4.34 -7.43
N GLY A 14 1.34 5.47 -6.78
CA GLY A 14 2.24 6.63 -6.67
C GLY A 14 3.28 6.48 -5.56
N ARG A 15 4.13 7.49 -5.41
CA ARG A 15 5.16 7.55 -4.37
C ARG A 15 4.54 7.63 -2.96
N GLY A 16 5.24 7.05 -1.98
CA GLY A 16 4.87 7.15 -0.57
C GLY A 16 5.48 8.38 0.09
N ILE A 17 4.77 8.93 1.07
CA ILE A 17 5.23 10.01 1.93
C ILE A 17 5.54 9.42 3.30
N ALA A 18 6.75 9.68 3.79
CA ALA A 18 7.16 9.30 5.14
C ALA A 18 6.53 10.24 6.17
N LEU A 19 6.08 9.67 7.27
CA LEU A 19 5.41 10.35 8.37
C LEU A 19 6.19 10.16 9.66
N ARG A 20 6.14 11.16 10.54
CA ARG A 20 6.63 11.03 11.93
C ARG A 20 5.55 10.48 12.86
N GLU A 21 4.30 10.79 12.53
CA GLU A 21 3.09 10.42 13.23
C GLU A 21 1.96 10.22 12.23
N ALA A 22 0.97 9.41 12.59
CA ALA A 22 -0.22 9.19 11.78
C ALA A 22 -1.43 9.07 12.70
N GLU A 23 -2.49 9.79 12.34
CA GLU A 23 -3.83 9.42 12.77
C GLU A 23 -4.24 8.11 12.09
N ILE A 24 -4.98 7.29 12.81
CA ILE A 24 -5.54 6.04 12.36
C ILE A 24 -7.06 6.14 12.50
N GLY A 25 -7.77 5.90 11.40
CA GLY A 25 -9.22 5.85 11.36
C GLY A 25 -9.71 4.51 10.80
N ALA A 26 -11.02 4.44 10.55
CA ALA A 26 -11.67 3.21 10.06
C ALA A 26 -11.12 2.71 8.71
N GLU A 27 -10.65 3.63 7.86
CA GLU A 27 -10.03 3.34 6.55
C GLU A 27 -8.50 3.17 6.61
N GLY A 28 -7.89 3.23 7.81
CA GLY A 28 -6.43 3.25 7.98
C GLY A 28 -5.91 4.66 8.18
N ILE A 29 -4.78 4.99 7.57
CA ILE A 29 -4.22 6.36 7.63
C ILE A 29 -5.07 7.28 6.74
N PRO A 30 -5.64 8.39 7.24
CA PRO A 30 -6.41 9.33 6.43
C PRO A 30 -5.64 9.80 5.19
N GLY A 31 -6.31 9.84 4.03
CA GLY A 31 -5.71 10.23 2.76
C GLY A 31 -4.99 9.10 2.02
N ASP A 32 -4.79 7.94 2.64
CA ASP A 32 -4.09 6.82 2.04
C ASP A 32 -4.89 6.19 0.88
N ARG A 33 -4.27 6.16 -0.31
CA ARG A 33 -4.84 5.70 -1.58
C ARG A 33 -6.22 6.32 -1.89
N ARG A 34 -6.42 7.60 -1.59
CA ARG A 34 -7.65 8.34 -1.93
C ARG A 34 -7.65 8.93 -3.34
N MET A 35 -6.56 8.81 -4.08
CA MET A 35 -6.50 9.13 -5.51
C MET A 35 -6.08 7.91 -6.33
N MET A 36 -6.55 7.84 -7.58
CA MET A 36 -6.18 6.77 -8.50
C MET A 36 -6.27 7.27 -9.95
N LEU A 37 -5.39 6.77 -10.81
CA LEU A 37 -5.52 6.98 -12.25
C LEU A 37 -6.27 5.82 -12.88
N VAL A 38 -7.13 6.14 -13.84
CA VAL A 38 -7.91 5.18 -14.60
C VAL A 38 -7.82 5.46 -16.10
N GLU A 39 -8.04 4.43 -16.89
CA GLU A 39 -8.31 4.54 -18.32
C GLU A 39 -9.67 5.24 -18.55
N PRO A 40 -9.96 5.72 -19.77
CA PRO A 40 -11.26 6.34 -20.09
C PRO A 40 -12.49 5.46 -19.82
N ASP A 41 -12.31 4.13 -19.77
CA ASP A 41 -13.37 3.15 -19.46
C ASP A 41 -13.53 2.84 -17.96
N GLY A 42 -12.74 3.47 -17.09
CA GLY A 42 -12.78 3.27 -15.64
C GLY A 42 -11.87 2.16 -15.11
N THR A 43 -11.08 1.51 -15.97
CA THR A 43 -10.08 0.52 -15.56
C THR A 43 -8.93 1.19 -14.82
N PHE A 44 -8.64 0.76 -13.59
CA PHE A 44 -7.53 1.31 -12.81
C PHE A 44 -6.16 1.03 -13.44
N ILE A 45 -5.30 2.05 -13.40
CA ILE A 45 -3.93 1.99 -13.86
C ILE A 45 -3.02 1.73 -12.64
N THR A 46 -2.05 0.84 -12.81
CA THR A 46 -1.08 0.52 -11.76
C THR A 46 0.35 0.77 -12.20
N GLN A 47 1.26 0.83 -11.22
CA GLN A 47 2.70 0.87 -11.49
C GLN A 47 3.17 -0.39 -12.25
N ARG A 48 2.38 -1.47 -12.30
CA ARG A 48 2.72 -2.66 -13.09
C ARG A 48 2.67 -2.39 -14.59
N ASP A 49 1.74 -1.54 -14.99
CA ASP A 49 1.49 -1.23 -16.41
C ASP A 49 2.09 0.11 -16.78
N THR A 50 2.21 1.02 -15.81
CA THR A 50 2.78 2.36 -15.99
C THR A 50 3.82 2.63 -14.88
N PRO A 51 5.07 2.15 -15.05
CA PRO A 51 6.11 2.31 -14.02
C PRO A 51 6.42 3.77 -13.68
N ALA A 52 6.17 4.69 -14.62
CA ALA A 52 6.32 6.12 -14.44
C ALA A 52 5.55 6.66 -13.21
N LEU A 53 4.46 6.03 -12.78
CA LEU A 53 3.72 6.46 -11.58
C LEU A 53 4.57 6.51 -10.31
N ALA A 54 5.68 5.77 -10.24
CA ALA A 54 6.68 5.89 -9.15
C ALA A 54 7.26 7.31 -9.00
N ARG A 55 7.24 8.07 -10.09
CA ARG A 55 7.86 9.39 -10.21
C ARG A 55 6.92 10.53 -9.84
N LEU A 56 5.61 10.27 -9.79
CA LEU A 56 4.64 11.27 -9.33
C LEU A 56 4.77 11.47 -7.83
N ASP A 57 5.10 12.70 -7.45
CA ASP A 57 5.07 13.17 -6.08
C ASP A 57 3.76 13.91 -5.84
N VAL A 58 2.91 13.36 -4.98
CA VAL A 58 1.55 13.88 -4.76
C VAL A 58 1.46 14.37 -3.34
N GLN A 59 1.34 15.68 -3.16
CA GLN A 59 1.22 16.34 -1.85
C GLN A 59 -0.24 16.73 -1.61
N PRO A 60 -0.97 16.03 -0.72
CA PRO A 60 -2.35 16.37 -0.41
C PRO A 60 -2.48 17.78 0.17
N GLN A 61 -3.57 18.44 -0.16
CA GLN A 61 -3.98 19.73 0.40
C GLN A 61 -5.40 19.62 0.96
N GLN A 62 -5.86 20.66 1.67
CA GLN A 62 -7.22 20.67 2.26
C GLN A 62 -8.35 20.43 1.24
N LYS A 63 -8.17 20.85 -0.03
CA LYS A 63 -9.20 20.74 -1.09
C LYS A 63 -8.64 20.17 -2.39
N GLY A 64 -7.74 19.20 -2.30
CA GLY A 64 -7.14 18.57 -3.46
C GLY A 64 -5.70 18.12 -3.22
N ALA A 65 -4.83 18.32 -4.19
CA ALA A 65 -3.41 17.96 -4.08
C ALA A 65 -2.55 18.77 -5.07
N THR A 66 -1.27 18.90 -4.78
CA THR A 66 -0.26 19.27 -5.79
C THR A 66 0.41 17.99 -6.30
N ILE A 67 0.45 17.81 -7.61
CA ILE A 67 1.15 16.72 -8.27
C ILE A 67 2.40 17.28 -8.94
N ALA A 68 3.57 16.94 -8.44
CA ALA A 68 4.84 17.29 -9.06
C ALA A 68 5.31 16.18 -10.01
N PHE A 69 5.82 16.60 -11.17
CA PHE A 69 6.38 15.76 -12.21
C PHE A 69 7.92 15.86 -12.22
N ASP A 70 8.56 14.93 -12.94
CA ASP A 70 9.99 15.07 -13.21
C ASP A 70 10.28 16.38 -13.95
N GLY A 71 11.38 17.05 -13.59
CA GLY A 71 11.78 18.32 -14.20
C GLY A 71 11.24 19.58 -13.50
N GLY A 72 10.52 19.43 -12.38
CA GLY A 72 10.12 20.55 -11.52
C GLY A 72 8.79 21.21 -11.88
N GLU A 73 8.08 20.70 -12.90
CA GLU A 73 6.70 21.10 -13.15
C GLU A 73 5.77 20.56 -12.06
N ALA A 74 4.74 21.33 -11.71
CA ALA A 74 3.71 20.93 -10.78
C ALA A 74 2.31 21.27 -11.33
N LEU A 75 1.33 20.47 -10.94
CA LEU A 75 -0.08 20.65 -11.25
C LEU A 75 -0.86 20.68 -9.93
N ASP A 76 -1.51 21.81 -9.67
CA ASP A 76 -2.51 21.89 -8.61
C ASP A 76 -3.81 21.27 -9.10
N VAL A 77 -4.30 20.31 -8.33
CA VAL A 77 -5.54 19.59 -8.59
C VAL A 77 -6.52 19.93 -7.49
N VAL A 78 -7.73 20.33 -7.88
CA VAL A 78 -8.82 20.60 -6.96
C VAL A 78 -9.66 19.32 -6.81
N GLN A 79 -10.09 19.04 -5.58
CA GLN A 79 -11.04 17.97 -5.33
C GLN A 79 -12.35 18.25 -6.12
N PRO A 80 -12.83 17.30 -6.93
CA PRO A 80 -14.01 17.52 -7.76
C PRO A 80 -15.27 17.71 -6.93
N PRO A 81 -16.30 18.38 -7.47
CA PRO A 81 -17.62 18.41 -6.85
C PRO A 81 -18.21 16.99 -6.82
N ALA A 82 -19.04 16.71 -5.80
CA ALA A 82 -19.54 15.37 -5.52
C ALA A 82 -20.43 14.77 -6.63
N ASP A 83 -20.99 15.61 -7.52
CA ASP A 83 -21.85 15.22 -8.64
C ASP A 83 -21.10 14.87 -9.93
N ARG A 84 -19.81 15.23 -10.04
CA ARG A 84 -18.97 14.87 -11.19
C ARG A 84 -18.38 13.46 -10.98
N ARG A 85 -19.07 12.43 -11.49
CA ARG A 85 -18.75 11.02 -11.21
C ARG A 85 -18.41 10.18 -12.41
N VAL A 86 -17.66 9.12 -12.15
CA VAL A 86 -17.41 8.01 -13.06
C VAL A 86 -17.34 6.70 -12.27
N ASP A 87 -17.89 5.62 -12.81
CA ASP A 87 -17.73 4.30 -12.22
C ASP A 87 -16.36 3.75 -12.58
N VAL A 88 -15.64 3.26 -11.58
CA VAL A 88 -14.32 2.65 -11.73
C VAL A 88 -14.32 1.26 -11.12
N VAL A 89 -13.50 0.38 -11.64
CA VAL A 89 -13.37 -0.99 -11.12
C VAL A 89 -12.01 -1.15 -10.46
N VAL A 90 -12.01 -1.52 -9.17
CA VAL A 90 -10.80 -1.92 -8.45
C VAL A 90 -10.93 -3.39 -8.12
N TRP A 91 -10.20 -4.22 -8.88
CA TRP A 91 -10.31 -5.68 -8.84
C TRP A 91 -11.74 -6.16 -9.16
N LYS A 92 -12.52 -6.56 -8.15
CA LYS A 92 -13.89 -7.05 -8.29
C LYS A 92 -14.94 -6.06 -7.77
N SER A 93 -14.52 -4.88 -7.32
CA SER A 93 -15.41 -3.88 -6.73
C SER A 93 -15.58 -2.69 -7.68
N SER A 94 -16.82 -2.38 -8.02
CA SER A 94 -17.18 -1.12 -8.66
C SER A 94 -17.29 -0.02 -7.61
N VAL A 95 -16.77 1.16 -7.92
CA VAL A 95 -16.80 2.35 -7.06
C VAL A 95 -17.24 3.53 -7.91
N SER A 96 -18.29 4.24 -7.50
CA SER A 96 -18.60 5.55 -8.08
C SER A 96 -17.62 6.57 -7.49
N ALA A 97 -16.69 7.07 -8.30
CA ALA A 97 -15.60 7.95 -7.87
C ALA A 97 -15.76 9.36 -8.42
N ALA A 98 -15.30 10.36 -7.65
CA ALA A 98 -15.29 11.75 -8.09
C ALA A 98 -14.20 11.97 -9.16
N LEU A 99 -14.57 12.56 -10.30
CA LEU A 99 -13.72 12.68 -11.48
C LEU A 99 -13.09 14.07 -11.58
N ALA A 100 -11.75 14.14 -11.67
CA ALA A 100 -11.01 15.38 -11.89
C ALA A 100 -11.46 16.14 -13.15
N ASP A 101 -11.23 17.45 -13.17
CA ASP A 101 -11.54 18.30 -14.32
C ASP A 101 -10.75 17.91 -15.59
N ASP A 102 -11.21 18.40 -16.74
CA ASP A 102 -10.65 18.02 -18.03
C ASP A 102 -9.23 18.57 -18.23
N VAL A 103 -8.91 19.71 -17.59
CA VAL A 103 -7.57 20.31 -17.65
C VAL A 103 -6.56 19.40 -16.93
N THR A 104 -6.91 18.94 -15.73
CA THR A 104 -6.14 17.99 -14.95
C THR A 104 -5.91 16.69 -15.73
N ASN A 105 -6.99 16.12 -16.28
CA ASN A 105 -6.91 14.88 -17.04
C ASN A 105 -6.07 15.04 -18.32
N ALA A 106 -6.18 16.16 -19.02
CA ALA A 106 -5.36 16.44 -20.20
C ALA A 106 -3.87 16.58 -19.86
N ARG A 107 -3.52 17.26 -18.76
CA ARG A 107 -2.12 17.40 -18.31
C ARG A 107 -1.52 16.06 -17.90
N LEU A 108 -2.25 15.25 -17.14
CA LEU A 108 -1.80 13.90 -16.78
C LEU A 108 -1.68 12.99 -18.00
N SER A 109 -2.62 13.09 -18.94
CA SER A 109 -2.56 12.32 -20.20
C SER A 109 -1.35 12.69 -21.04
N ALA A 110 -1.04 13.98 -21.15
CA ALA A 110 0.15 14.46 -21.85
C ALA A 110 1.45 13.95 -21.21
N TRP A 111 1.53 13.96 -19.88
CA TRP A 111 2.71 13.46 -19.17
C TRP A 111 2.88 11.93 -19.28
N ILE A 112 1.80 11.16 -19.18
CA ILE A 112 1.86 9.69 -19.31
C ILE A 112 2.07 9.25 -20.75
N GLY A 113 1.64 10.06 -21.74
CA GLY A 113 1.70 9.73 -23.16
C GLY A 113 0.51 8.90 -23.66
N ARG A 114 -0.57 8.83 -22.88
CA ARG A 114 -1.85 8.22 -23.28
C ARG A 114 -3.01 8.81 -22.48
N ALA A 115 -4.23 8.63 -22.97
CA ALA A 115 -5.43 9.11 -22.29
C ALA A 115 -5.59 8.46 -20.92
N VAL A 116 -5.67 9.26 -19.86
CA VAL A 116 -5.97 8.83 -18.49
C VAL A 116 -6.93 9.81 -17.82
N ARG A 117 -7.53 9.38 -16.73
CA ARG A 117 -8.34 10.23 -15.85
C ARG A 117 -7.91 10.05 -14.41
N LEU A 118 -7.90 11.14 -13.66
CA LEU A 118 -7.70 11.13 -12.21
C LEU A 118 -9.04 11.07 -11.50
N VAL A 119 -9.16 10.13 -10.57
CA VAL A 119 -10.34 9.98 -9.73
C VAL A 119 -9.99 10.05 -8.25
N PHE A 120 -10.95 10.53 -7.47
CA PHE A 120 -10.88 10.72 -6.03
C PHE A 120 -11.87 9.79 -5.32
N PHE A 121 -11.41 9.20 -4.22
CA PHE A 121 -12.24 8.54 -3.23
C PHE A 121 -12.67 9.61 -2.22
N ASP A 122 -13.76 10.30 -2.56
CA ASP A 122 -14.37 11.32 -1.71
C ASP A 122 -15.30 10.68 -0.68
N ASP A 123 -15.93 11.49 0.17
CA ASP A 123 -16.76 10.98 1.28
C ASP A 123 -18.10 10.36 0.82
N VAL A 124 -18.42 10.46 -0.47
CA VAL A 124 -19.58 9.78 -1.09
C VAL A 124 -19.19 8.39 -1.62
N ALA A 125 -17.91 8.19 -1.98
CA ALA A 125 -17.43 6.91 -2.44
C ALA A 125 -17.45 5.89 -1.31
N ALA A 126 -17.80 4.64 -1.63
CA ALA A 126 -17.83 3.55 -0.67
C ALA A 126 -17.27 2.27 -1.30
N ARG A 127 -16.48 1.54 -0.52
CA ARG A 127 -15.90 0.25 -0.88
C ARG A 127 -15.51 -0.48 0.40
N THR A 128 -15.69 -1.79 0.40
CA THR A 128 -15.37 -2.63 1.56
C THR A 128 -14.27 -3.65 1.23
N ALA A 129 -13.49 -3.98 2.25
CA ALA A 129 -12.53 -5.07 2.22
C ALA A 129 -13.24 -6.43 2.10
N SER A 130 -12.47 -7.49 1.95
CA SER A 130 -13.00 -8.85 1.89
C SER A 130 -13.64 -9.25 3.21
N ALA A 131 -14.95 -9.54 3.20
CA ALA A 131 -15.69 -10.01 4.37
C ALA A 131 -15.08 -11.27 5.02
N GLU A 132 -14.58 -12.20 4.20
CA GLU A 132 -13.90 -13.43 4.64
C GLU A 132 -12.73 -13.14 5.59
N TRP A 133 -11.96 -12.08 5.33
CA TRP A 133 -10.72 -11.78 6.06
C TRP A 133 -10.89 -10.64 7.06
N ALA A 134 -11.62 -9.60 6.69
CA ALA A 134 -11.72 -8.35 7.45
C ALA A 134 -13.03 -8.23 8.26
N GLY A 135 -14.00 -9.11 8.02
CA GLY A 135 -15.38 -8.97 8.51
C GLY A 135 -16.24 -8.06 7.63
N ASP A 136 -17.56 -8.20 7.77
CA ASP A 136 -18.54 -7.47 6.98
C ASP A 136 -18.45 -5.95 7.20
N GLY A 137 -18.61 -5.19 6.11
CA GLY A 137 -18.67 -3.73 6.16
C GLY A 137 -17.36 -3.01 6.45
N THR A 138 -16.22 -3.72 6.57
CA THR A 138 -14.92 -3.09 6.82
C THR A 138 -14.53 -2.17 5.66
N PRO A 139 -14.38 -0.85 5.86
CA PRO A 139 -14.18 0.09 4.76
C PRO A 139 -12.74 0.08 4.23
N VAL A 140 -12.57 0.37 2.95
CA VAL A 140 -11.26 0.52 2.31
C VAL A 140 -11.36 1.46 1.11
N THR A 141 -10.31 2.25 0.88
CA THR A 141 -10.21 3.18 -0.26
C THR A 141 -9.82 2.46 -1.56
N PHE A 142 -9.09 3.12 -2.46
CA PHE A 142 -8.48 2.47 -3.63
C PHE A 142 -7.28 1.58 -3.28
N ALA A 143 -6.95 1.38 -1.99
CA ALA A 143 -6.00 0.36 -1.56
C ALA A 143 -6.39 -1.04 -2.10
N ASP A 144 -5.41 -1.94 -2.25
CA ASP A 144 -5.64 -3.22 -2.94
C ASP A 144 -6.68 -4.11 -2.24
N GLY A 145 -6.74 -4.09 -0.92
CA GLY A 145 -7.77 -4.86 -0.20
C GLY A 145 -7.95 -4.59 1.28
N TYR A 146 -7.04 -3.88 1.95
CA TYR A 146 -7.09 -3.64 3.40
C TYR A 146 -6.52 -2.26 3.74
N GLN A 147 -6.88 -1.76 4.92
CA GLN A 147 -6.57 -0.41 5.38
C GLN A 147 -5.09 -0.15 5.66
N VAL A 148 -4.38 -1.15 6.19
CA VAL A 148 -2.99 -1.00 6.64
C VAL A 148 -2.19 -2.20 6.18
N LEU A 149 -0.97 -1.95 5.70
CA LEU A 149 0.05 -2.98 5.55
C LEU A 149 1.13 -2.80 6.61
N ILE A 150 1.39 -3.85 7.40
CA ILE A 150 2.43 -3.91 8.42
C ILE A 150 3.59 -4.79 7.92
N THR A 151 4.82 -4.31 8.07
CA THR A 151 6.05 -5.07 7.80
C THR A 151 7.04 -4.93 8.96
N THR A 152 8.03 -5.80 9.02
CA THR A 152 9.01 -5.83 10.11
C THR A 152 10.44 -5.70 9.60
N THR A 153 11.31 -5.06 10.37
CA THR A 153 12.72 -4.81 9.98
C THR A 153 13.53 -6.09 9.89
N ALA A 154 13.36 -7.03 10.84
CA ALA A 154 14.09 -8.30 10.81
C ALA A 154 13.71 -9.15 9.59
N SER A 155 12.45 -9.16 9.17
CA SER A 155 12.03 -9.86 7.94
C SER A 155 12.68 -9.29 6.69
N LEU A 156 12.83 -7.95 6.60
CA LEU A 156 13.57 -7.34 5.49
C LEU A 156 15.05 -7.72 5.54
N ALA A 157 15.66 -7.70 6.72
CA ALA A 157 17.06 -8.08 6.90
C ALA A 157 17.31 -9.53 6.48
N ALA A 158 16.45 -10.47 6.89
CA ALA A 158 16.54 -11.87 6.47
C ALA A 158 16.35 -12.05 4.97
N LEU A 159 15.45 -11.30 4.34
CA LEU A 159 15.28 -11.32 2.89
C LEU A 159 16.53 -10.80 2.16
N ASN A 160 17.08 -9.67 2.59
CA ASN A 160 18.29 -9.10 2.00
C ASN A 160 19.50 -10.02 2.22
N ALA A 161 19.60 -10.72 3.35
CA ALA A 161 20.65 -11.71 3.58
C ALA A 161 20.58 -12.88 2.58
N ASP A 162 19.38 -13.37 2.26
CA ASP A 162 19.21 -14.39 1.21
C ASP A 162 19.57 -13.83 -0.18
N MET A 163 19.19 -12.59 -0.50
CA MET A 163 19.55 -11.94 -1.77
C MET A 163 21.07 -11.77 -1.92
N GLU A 164 21.74 -11.28 -0.88
CA GLU A 164 23.19 -11.11 -0.82
C GLU A 164 23.91 -12.44 -1.05
N ALA A 165 23.48 -13.51 -0.36
CA ALA A 165 24.05 -14.85 -0.50
C ALA A 165 23.95 -15.43 -1.93
N HIS A 166 23.04 -14.90 -2.75
CA HIS A 166 22.84 -15.30 -4.14
C HIS A 166 23.30 -14.25 -5.17
N GLY A 167 23.98 -13.18 -4.73
CA GLY A 167 24.46 -12.12 -5.62
C GLY A 167 23.36 -11.27 -6.26
N GLU A 168 22.18 -11.19 -5.63
CA GLU A 168 20.99 -10.49 -6.14
C GLU A 168 20.89 -9.03 -5.65
N GLY A 169 21.86 -8.58 -4.85
CA GLY A 169 21.91 -7.25 -4.25
C GLY A 169 21.02 -7.13 -3.00
N ALA A 170 20.60 -5.91 -2.69
CA ALA A 170 19.72 -5.61 -1.56
C ALA A 170 18.66 -4.58 -1.93
N ILE A 171 17.56 -4.55 -1.17
CA ILE A 171 16.45 -3.62 -1.36
C ILE A 171 16.03 -2.95 -0.05
N GLY A 172 15.35 -1.80 -0.18
CA GLY A 172 14.73 -1.12 0.95
C GLY A 172 13.27 -1.52 1.17
N MET A 173 12.75 -1.15 2.35
CA MET A 173 11.37 -1.47 2.77
C MET A 173 10.30 -0.85 1.86
N GLU A 174 10.62 0.26 1.19
CA GLU A 174 9.71 0.99 0.30
C GLU A 174 9.22 0.12 -0.86
N ARG A 175 9.96 -0.92 -1.25
CA ARG A 175 9.52 -1.89 -2.27
C ARG A 175 8.21 -2.58 -1.91
N PHE A 176 7.94 -2.78 -0.61
CA PHE A 176 6.74 -3.46 -0.11
C PHE A 176 5.58 -2.53 0.18
N ARG A 177 5.83 -1.21 0.12
CA ARG A 177 4.86 -0.13 0.31
C ARG A 177 4.03 -0.23 1.61
N PRO A 178 4.64 -0.53 2.78
CA PRO A 178 3.92 -0.64 4.04
C PRO A 178 3.42 0.71 4.53
N ASN A 179 2.37 0.70 5.33
CA ASN A 179 1.94 1.87 6.08
C ASN A 179 2.69 1.97 7.41
N ILE A 180 2.92 0.83 8.07
CA ILE A 180 3.57 0.74 9.38
C ILE A 180 4.73 -0.24 9.25
N VAL A 181 5.92 0.19 9.67
CA VAL A 181 7.09 -0.68 9.82
C VAL A 181 7.38 -0.83 11.30
N LEU A 182 7.54 -2.07 11.74
CA LEU A 182 7.86 -2.41 13.12
C LEU A 182 9.32 -2.82 13.21
N GLU A 183 10.02 -2.31 14.22
CA GLU A 183 11.32 -2.84 14.60
C GLU A 183 11.15 -4.11 15.43
N THR A 184 11.75 -5.19 14.95
CA THR A 184 11.75 -6.51 15.55
C THR A 184 13.13 -7.14 15.46
N ASP A 185 13.41 -8.09 16.34
CA ASP A 185 14.68 -8.83 16.36
C ASP A 185 14.58 -10.16 15.59
N GLU A 186 13.43 -10.83 15.68
CA GLU A 186 13.19 -12.11 15.01
C GLU A 186 12.55 -11.91 13.63
N PRO A 187 13.13 -12.50 12.56
CA PRO A 187 12.53 -12.45 11.24
C PRO A 187 11.27 -13.32 11.20
N TRP A 188 10.26 -12.85 10.47
CA TRP A 188 9.00 -13.55 10.22
C TRP A 188 8.12 -13.76 11.46
N ALA A 189 8.44 -13.14 12.60
CA ALA A 189 7.62 -13.20 13.81
C ALA A 189 6.17 -12.78 13.52
N GLU A 190 5.96 -11.87 12.56
CA GLU A 190 4.63 -11.42 12.15
C GLU A 190 3.71 -12.53 11.60
N ASP A 191 4.27 -13.65 11.15
CA ASP A 191 3.48 -14.81 10.72
C ASP A 191 2.70 -15.45 11.87
N GLY A 192 3.16 -15.25 13.10
CA GLY A 192 2.53 -15.75 14.33
C GLY A 192 1.49 -14.82 14.93
N TRP A 193 1.45 -13.52 14.62
CA TRP A 193 0.58 -12.59 15.37
C TRP A 193 -0.83 -12.48 14.81
N VAL A 194 -1.84 -12.73 15.64
CA VAL A 194 -3.26 -12.48 15.29
C VAL A 194 -3.59 -11.00 15.41
N SER A 195 -3.18 -10.35 16.50
CA SER A 195 -3.45 -8.94 16.73
C SER A 195 -2.36 -8.24 17.53
N LEU A 196 -2.20 -6.95 17.26
CA LEU A 196 -1.23 -6.06 17.89
C LEU A 196 -1.94 -4.86 18.54
N GLU A 197 -1.36 -4.30 19.58
CA GLU A 197 -1.75 -2.98 20.12
C GLU A 197 -0.64 -1.96 19.85
N ILE A 198 -1.02 -0.81 19.30
CA ILE A 198 -0.13 0.34 19.08
C ILE A 198 -0.91 1.62 19.43
N GLY A 199 -0.41 2.41 20.39
CA GLY A 199 -1.08 3.66 20.78
C GLY A 199 -2.51 3.47 21.30
N GLY A 200 -2.82 2.32 21.91
CA GLY A 200 -4.16 1.96 22.39
C GLY A 200 -5.13 1.48 21.30
N ILE A 201 -4.68 1.37 20.05
CA ILE A 201 -5.47 0.84 18.93
C ILE A 201 -5.10 -0.62 18.71
N THR A 202 -6.09 -1.50 18.60
CA THR A 202 -5.87 -2.89 18.19
C THR A 202 -5.81 -2.99 16.66
N PHE A 203 -4.82 -3.70 16.14
CA PHE A 203 -4.68 -4.01 14.71
C PHE A 203 -4.80 -5.52 14.53
N ASP A 204 -5.85 -5.97 13.85
CA ASP A 204 -6.02 -7.39 13.48
C ASP A 204 -5.20 -7.70 12.24
N LEU A 205 -4.25 -8.63 12.31
CA LEU A 205 -3.47 -9.10 11.17
C LEU A 205 -4.28 -10.16 10.43
N VAL A 206 -5.08 -9.70 9.48
CA VAL A 206 -6.13 -10.53 8.86
C VAL A 206 -5.60 -11.44 7.77
N LYS A 207 -4.61 -11.01 6.99
CA LYS A 207 -4.14 -11.78 5.82
C LYS A 207 -2.69 -11.47 5.46
N PRO A 208 -1.81 -12.47 5.26
CA PRO A 208 -0.46 -12.20 4.80
C PRO A 208 -0.49 -11.57 3.39
N CYS A 209 0.45 -10.68 3.11
CA CYS A 209 0.46 -9.93 1.86
C CYS A 209 1.24 -10.68 0.77
N ALA A 210 0.50 -11.27 -0.17
CA ALA A 210 1.07 -11.83 -1.39
C ALA A 210 1.72 -10.73 -2.23
N ARG A 211 2.98 -10.93 -2.61
CA ARG A 211 3.77 -9.94 -3.34
C ARG A 211 3.71 -10.19 -4.83
N CYS A 212 3.61 -9.09 -5.58
CA CYS A 212 3.54 -9.10 -7.04
C CYS A 212 4.71 -8.32 -7.63
N ILE A 213 4.76 -8.24 -8.97
CA ILE A 213 5.81 -7.55 -9.73
C ILE A 213 6.05 -6.09 -9.30
N MET A 214 5.12 -5.44 -8.60
CA MET A 214 5.37 -4.09 -8.06
C MET A 214 6.60 -4.01 -7.16
N THR A 215 6.95 -5.08 -6.44
CA THR A 215 8.14 -5.08 -5.56
C THR A 215 9.46 -5.10 -6.32
N THR A 216 9.45 -5.36 -7.64
CA THR A 216 10.66 -5.36 -8.48
C THR A 216 10.97 -3.99 -9.08
N GLN A 217 10.21 -2.95 -8.68
CA GLN A 217 10.33 -1.62 -9.24
C GLN A 217 10.95 -0.67 -8.23
N ASP A 218 11.91 0.11 -8.71
CA ASP A 218 12.45 1.21 -7.95
C ASP A 218 11.38 2.28 -7.71
N GLN A 219 11.10 2.60 -6.45
CA GLN A 219 10.03 3.52 -6.07
C GLN A 219 10.38 5.00 -6.28
N ARG A 220 11.58 5.30 -6.81
CA ARG A 220 11.97 6.66 -7.20
C ARG A 220 11.90 6.86 -8.71
N SER A 221 12.53 5.96 -9.47
CA SER A 221 12.64 6.03 -10.94
C SER A 221 11.54 5.28 -11.69
N GLY A 222 10.91 4.29 -11.05
CA GLY A 222 10.03 3.32 -11.69
C GLY A 222 10.75 2.20 -12.43
N SER A 223 12.08 2.19 -12.47
CA SER A 223 12.84 1.18 -13.23
C SER A 223 12.68 -0.22 -12.64
N ARG A 224 12.67 -1.23 -13.52
CA ARG A 224 12.79 -2.65 -13.17
C ARG A 224 14.20 -3.20 -13.31
N ASP A 225 15.11 -2.41 -13.89
CA ASP A 225 16.51 -2.78 -14.10
C ASP A 225 17.31 -2.52 -12.81
N VAL A 226 16.83 -3.09 -11.71
CA VAL A 226 17.35 -2.98 -10.35
C VAL A 226 17.18 -4.32 -9.63
N ALA A 227 17.77 -4.47 -8.44
CA ALA A 227 17.59 -5.66 -7.61
C ALA A 227 16.11 -6.01 -7.41
N SER A 228 15.79 -7.30 -7.57
CA SER A 228 14.43 -7.83 -7.47
C SER A 228 14.33 -8.81 -6.30
N PRO A 229 13.39 -8.63 -5.35
CA PRO A 229 13.24 -9.56 -4.23
C PRO A 229 12.47 -10.83 -4.59
N MET A 230 11.91 -10.93 -5.80
CA MET A 230 11.02 -12.03 -6.17
C MET A 230 11.71 -13.41 -6.19
N PRO A 231 12.95 -13.57 -6.68
CA PRO A 231 13.67 -14.85 -6.58
C PRO A 231 13.87 -15.29 -5.13
N ALA A 232 14.39 -14.41 -4.27
CA ALA A 232 14.59 -14.66 -2.84
C ALA A 232 13.28 -15.01 -2.13
N MET A 233 12.23 -14.20 -2.26
CA MET A 233 10.93 -14.54 -1.67
C MET A 233 10.36 -15.85 -2.26
N GLY A 234 10.65 -16.14 -3.53
CA GLY A 234 10.31 -17.41 -4.16
C GLY A 234 11.00 -18.61 -3.51
N ARG A 235 12.25 -18.46 -3.06
CA ARG A 235 12.99 -19.50 -2.33
C ARG A 235 12.45 -19.67 -0.91
N ILE A 236 12.36 -18.58 -0.15
CA ILE A 236 12.22 -18.65 1.31
C ILE A 236 10.82 -18.29 1.84
N ARG A 237 9.94 -17.72 1.01
CA ARG A 237 8.66 -17.14 1.47
C ARG A 237 7.45 -17.53 0.62
N MET A 238 7.50 -18.67 -0.08
CA MET A 238 6.35 -19.15 -0.83
C MET A 238 5.27 -19.70 0.09
N SER A 239 4.05 -19.16 -0.01
CA SER A 239 2.90 -19.67 0.73
C SER A 239 2.64 -21.15 0.42
N ALA A 240 2.41 -21.95 1.46
CA ALA A 240 1.91 -23.32 1.35
C ALA A 240 0.37 -23.38 1.34
N ASP A 241 -0.30 -22.29 1.71
CA ASP A 241 -1.76 -22.19 1.73
C ASP A 241 -2.29 -21.63 0.40
N ARG A 242 -3.19 -22.37 -0.24
CA ARG A 242 -3.78 -22.03 -1.54
C ARG A 242 -4.72 -20.81 -1.49
N ARG A 243 -5.20 -20.41 -0.31
CA ARG A 243 -6.03 -19.20 -0.12
C ARG A 243 -5.23 -17.92 -0.39
N VAL A 244 -3.91 -17.97 -0.20
CA VAL A 244 -3.00 -16.85 -0.46
C VAL A 244 -1.79 -17.35 -1.25
N PRO A 245 -1.93 -17.57 -2.56
CA PRO A 245 -0.84 -18.11 -3.37
C PRO A 245 0.26 -17.06 -3.64
N GLY A 246 1.50 -17.54 -3.76
CA GLY A 246 2.65 -16.73 -4.15
C GLY A 246 3.63 -16.43 -3.00
N PRO A 247 4.67 -15.62 -3.28
CA PRO A 247 5.61 -15.17 -2.28
C PRO A 247 4.94 -14.19 -1.30
N LEU A 248 5.25 -14.30 -0.01
CA LEU A 248 4.68 -13.49 1.06
C LEU A 248 5.73 -12.58 1.70
N PHE A 249 5.32 -11.37 2.06
CA PHE A 249 6.10 -10.49 2.92
C PHE A 249 5.12 -9.57 3.65
N GLY A 250 5.23 -9.33 4.96
CA GLY A 250 4.30 -8.47 5.69
C GLY A 250 2.83 -8.92 5.72
N TRP A 251 2.03 -8.20 6.50
CA TRP A 251 0.66 -8.57 6.84
C TRP A 251 -0.32 -7.41 6.64
N ASN A 252 -1.43 -7.70 5.96
CA ASN A 252 -2.54 -6.76 5.89
C ASN A 252 -3.25 -6.73 7.24
N ALA A 253 -3.56 -5.53 7.71
CA ALA A 253 -4.14 -5.30 9.02
C ALA A 253 -5.37 -4.39 8.96
N VAL A 254 -6.28 -4.62 9.91
CA VAL A 254 -7.51 -3.84 10.12
C VAL A 254 -7.42 -3.16 11.48
N PRO A 255 -7.41 -1.82 11.57
CA PRO A 255 -7.48 -1.12 12.84
C PRO A 255 -8.88 -1.26 13.46
N ARG A 256 -8.93 -1.49 14.77
CA ARG A 256 -10.12 -1.56 15.61
C ARG A 256 -10.11 -0.37 16.57
N GLY A 257 -10.65 0.74 16.09
CA GLY A 257 -10.66 2.02 16.79
C GLY A 257 -9.93 3.10 16.00
N SER A 258 -9.77 4.26 16.64
CA SER A 258 -9.10 5.41 16.07
C SER A 258 -8.16 6.05 17.10
N GLY A 259 -7.13 6.72 16.62
CA GLY A 259 -6.19 7.46 17.45
C GLY A 259 -4.88 7.72 16.74
N ARG A 260 -3.92 8.26 17.48
CA ARG A 260 -2.62 8.67 16.94
C ARG A 260 -1.53 7.66 17.29
N ILE A 261 -0.70 7.34 16.31
CA ILE A 261 0.55 6.60 16.49
C ILE A 261 1.73 7.44 15.98
N GLU A 262 2.90 7.21 16.52
CA GLU A 262 4.14 7.89 16.10
C GLU A 262 5.33 6.93 16.05
N ILE A 263 6.37 7.31 15.31
CA ILE A 263 7.65 6.60 15.36
C ILE A 263 8.12 6.54 16.82
N GLY A 264 8.49 5.34 17.27
CA GLY A 264 8.84 5.04 18.65
C GLY A 264 7.67 4.50 19.49
N SER A 265 6.43 4.52 19.00
CA SER A 265 5.28 3.93 19.71
C SER A 265 5.55 2.46 20.00
N ALA A 266 5.38 2.07 21.28
CA ALA A 266 5.52 0.68 21.70
C ALA A 266 4.46 -0.19 21.03
N VAL A 267 4.85 -1.42 20.67
CA VAL A 267 3.96 -2.42 20.08
C VAL A 267 3.90 -3.64 20.98
N LYS A 268 2.68 -4.05 21.31
CA LYS A 268 2.39 -5.25 22.10
C LYS A 268 1.65 -6.27 21.24
N VAL A 269 2.07 -7.53 21.28
CA VAL A 269 1.28 -8.63 20.73
C VAL A 269 0.15 -8.93 21.70
N LEU A 270 -1.09 -8.90 21.22
CA LEU A 270 -2.27 -9.19 22.05
C LEU A 270 -2.69 -10.65 21.93
N ALA A 271 -2.55 -11.23 20.73
CA ALA A 271 -2.84 -12.63 20.47
C ALA A 271 -1.94 -13.20 19.38
N GLU A 272 -1.63 -14.49 19.52
CA GLU A 272 -0.81 -15.27 18.58
C GLU A 272 -1.64 -16.42 17.98
N ARG A 273 -1.21 -16.88 16.81
CA ARG A 273 -1.75 -18.06 16.14
C ARG A 273 -1.11 -19.29 16.77
N ASP A 274 -1.90 -20.34 16.98
CA ASP A 274 -1.38 -21.64 17.42
C ASP A 274 -0.31 -22.19 16.47
N VAL A 275 -0.45 -21.88 15.17
CA VAL A 275 0.52 -22.20 14.13
C VAL A 275 0.72 -20.99 13.25
N ALA A 276 1.97 -20.57 13.08
CA ALA A 276 2.34 -19.51 12.14
C ALA A 276 1.89 -19.85 10.70
N TRP A 277 1.72 -18.83 9.86
CA TRP A 277 1.27 -19.07 8.48
C TRP A 277 2.18 -20.04 7.73
N ALA A 278 1.58 -21.02 7.06
CA ALA A 278 2.33 -22.10 6.43
C ALA A 278 3.13 -21.62 5.22
N ILE A 279 4.45 -21.80 5.26
CA ILE A 279 5.39 -21.56 4.16
C ILE A 279 5.87 -22.91 3.60
N LYS A 280 6.03 -22.98 2.28
CA LYS A 280 6.58 -24.16 1.62
C LYS A 280 8.01 -24.41 2.08
N ARG A 281 8.25 -25.61 2.59
CA ARG A 281 9.60 -26.13 2.79
C ARG A 281 10.06 -26.71 1.45
N ARG A 282 11.19 -26.23 0.94
CA ARG A 282 11.83 -26.76 -0.27
C ARG A 282 12.91 -27.76 0.13
#